data_AF-A0A932Q5R4-F1
#
_entry.id   AF-A0A932Q5R4-F1
#
_cell.length_a   1.000
_cell.length_b   1.000
_cell.length_c   1.000
_cell.angle_alpha   90.00
_cell.angle_beta   90.00
_cell.angle_gamma   90.00
#
_symmetry.space_group_name_H-M   'P 1'
#
loop_
_entity.id
_entity.type
_entity.pdbx_description
1 polymer ?
#
loop_
_entity_poly.entity_id
_entity_poly.type
_entity_poly.pdbx_seq_one_letter_code
_entity_poly.pdbx_strand_id
1 'polypeptide(L)'
;MHAARNQTPPIEREAIAKVFRADLVEPGKTQLKDLPNLLGKPVRHVQETGHHDFYFYDLGEGASMDATVSVRAGVIEYVSYLCSESLSDIHKRFSGEASTQRSISTGVNGMTSTLTQVVYQSKGRAYVYEPRTYRVRACVAWEPGKKFEELGF
;
A
#
# COMPACT_ATOMS: atom_id res chain seq x y z
N MET A 1 18.43 -44.40 37.28
CA MET A 1 17.23 -43.52 37.21
C MET A 1 17.55 -42.37 36.27
N HIS A 2 17.13 -42.44 35.02
CA HIS A 2 17.27 -41.31 34.08
C HIS A 2 15.87 -40.90 33.61
N ALA A 3 15.46 -39.70 34.03
CA ALA A 3 14.23 -39.07 33.62
C ALA A 3 14.32 -38.69 32.13
N ALA A 4 13.43 -39.26 31.31
CA ALA A 4 13.19 -38.80 29.96
C ALA A 4 12.52 -37.42 30.04
N ARG A 5 13.26 -36.37 29.68
CA ARG A 5 12.71 -35.03 29.47
C ARG A 5 11.81 -35.08 28.24
N ASN A 6 10.51 -34.89 28.45
CA ASN A 6 9.56 -34.47 27.42
C ASN A 6 10.11 -33.19 26.75
N GLN A 7 10.70 -33.35 25.57
CA GLN A 7 10.96 -32.22 24.69
C GLN A 7 9.75 -32.10 23.77
N THR A 8 8.74 -31.36 24.24
CA THR A 8 7.76 -30.77 23.34
C THR A 8 8.56 -29.95 22.32
N PRO A 9 8.48 -30.25 21.01
CA PRO A 9 9.20 -29.46 20.03
C PRO A 9 8.77 -27.99 20.17
N PRO A 10 9.70 -27.03 20.04
CA PRO A 10 9.34 -25.63 20.08
C PRO A 10 8.27 -25.42 19.02
N ILE A 11 7.12 -24.87 19.44
CA ILE A 11 6.12 -24.37 18.51
C ILE A 11 6.88 -23.38 17.64
N GLU A 12 7.18 -23.80 16.41
CA GLU A 12 7.58 -22.90 15.35
C GLU A 12 6.42 -21.93 15.23
N ARG A 13 6.55 -20.80 15.94
CA ARG A 13 5.81 -19.60 15.62
C ARG A 13 6.31 -19.27 14.23
N GLU A 14 5.61 -19.80 13.23
CA GLU A 14 5.70 -19.35 11.86
C GLU A 14 5.82 -17.84 11.97
N ALA A 15 6.97 -17.33 11.57
CA ALA A 15 7.06 -15.94 11.18
C ALA A 15 6.09 -15.85 10.01
N ILE A 16 4.82 -15.58 10.32
CA ILE A 16 3.87 -15.07 9.36
C ILE A 16 4.57 -13.82 8.88
N ALA A 17 5.27 -13.95 7.75
CA ALA A 17 5.66 -12.82 6.95
C ALA A 17 4.36 -12.05 6.83
N LYS A 18 4.27 -10.92 7.54
CA LYS A 18 3.13 -10.03 7.50
C LYS A 18 3.18 -9.40 6.12
N VAL A 19 2.84 -10.19 5.10
CA VAL A 19 2.64 -9.70 3.75
C VAL A 19 1.52 -8.71 3.90
N PHE A 20 1.83 -7.43 3.74
CA PHE A 20 0.82 -6.40 3.73
C PHE A 20 -0.18 -6.71 2.63
N ARG A 21 -1.42 -6.98 3.02
CA ARG A 21 -2.46 -7.38 2.08
C ARG A 21 -3.28 -6.17 1.66
N ALA A 22 -2.62 -5.25 0.95
CA ALA A 22 -3.29 -4.08 0.39
C ALA A 22 -4.47 -4.48 -0.54
N ASP A 23 -4.38 -5.67 -1.13
CA ASP A 23 -5.40 -6.32 -1.96
C ASP A 23 -6.68 -6.66 -1.20
N LEU A 24 -6.64 -6.80 0.13
CA LEU A 24 -7.82 -7.06 0.97
C LEU A 24 -8.58 -5.78 1.35
N VAL A 25 -8.03 -4.61 1.05
CA VAL A 25 -8.69 -3.33 1.28
C VAL A 25 -9.36 -2.90 -0.01
N GLU A 26 -10.67 -2.66 0.07
CA GLU A 26 -11.48 -2.07 -1.00
C GLU A 26 -11.84 -0.63 -0.61
N PRO A 27 -11.07 0.37 -1.05
CA PRO A 27 -11.41 1.76 -0.77
C PRO A 27 -12.82 2.12 -1.27
N GLY A 28 -13.52 2.93 -0.49
CA GLY A 28 -14.96 3.24 -0.65
C GLY A 28 -15.90 2.22 -0.01
N LYS A 29 -15.41 1.03 0.40
CA LYS A 29 -16.23 -0.03 1.01
C LYS A 29 -15.73 -0.51 2.35
N THR A 30 -14.41 -0.76 2.46
CA THR A 30 -13.80 -1.24 3.70
C THR A 30 -14.01 -0.22 4.81
N GLN A 31 -14.42 -0.68 5.98
CA GLN A 31 -14.64 0.16 7.14
C GLN A 31 -13.39 0.18 8.02
N LEU A 32 -13.19 1.27 8.75
CA LEU A 32 -12.10 1.44 9.71
C LEU A 32 -12.04 0.27 10.70
N LYS A 33 -13.20 -0.17 11.20
CA LYS A 33 -13.31 -1.27 12.16
C LYS A 33 -12.75 -2.61 11.64
N ASP A 34 -12.65 -2.77 10.32
CA ASP A 34 -12.17 -3.99 9.69
C ASP A 34 -10.64 -3.98 9.50
N LEU A 35 -10.00 -2.80 9.49
CA LEU A 35 -8.56 -2.67 9.27
C LEU A 35 -7.69 -3.52 10.19
N PRO A 36 -7.96 -3.62 11.52
CA PRO A 36 -7.14 -4.45 12.39
C PRO A 36 -7.14 -5.94 12.02
N ASN A 37 -8.25 -6.43 11.46
CA ASN A 37 -8.38 -7.82 11.02
C ASN A 37 -7.71 -8.05 9.66
N LEU A 38 -7.71 -7.04 8.79
CA LEU A 38 -7.15 -7.12 7.44
C LEU A 38 -5.63 -6.90 7.40
N LEU A 39 -5.16 -5.89 8.13
CA LEU A 39 -3.79 -5.38 8.05
C LEU A 39 -3.03 -5.47 9.38
N GLY A 40 -3.69 -5.86 10.46
CA GLY A 40 -3.11 -5.85 11.80
C GLY A 40 -3.07 -4.46 12.42
N LYS A 41 -2.21 -4.29 13.42
CA LYS A 41 -2.09 -3.03 14.16
C LYS A 41 -1.21 -2.03 13.41
N PRO A 42 -1.65 -0.77 13.20
CA PRO A 42 -0.80 0.27 12.63
C PRO A 42 0.34 0.64 13.59
N VAL A 43 1.48 1.06 13.04
CA VAL A 43 2.63 1.55 13.81
C VAL A 43 2.48 3.00 14.24
N ARG A 44 1.73 3.78 13.45
CA ARG A 44 1.44 5.19 13.74
C ARG A 44 0.04 5.53 13.26
N HIS A 45 -0.62 6.43 13.97
CA HIS A 45 -1.89 7.03 13.61
C HIS A 45 -1.77 8.54 13.76
N VAL A 46 -2.28 9.28 12.77
CA VAL A 46 -2.38 10.74 12.79
C VAL A 46 -3.80 11.11 12.43
N GLN A 47 -4.46 11.89 13.27
CA GLN A 47 -5.73 12.52 12.96
C GLN A 47 -5.47 13.89 12.33
N GLU A 48 -5.89 14.09 11.09
CA GLU A 48 -5.76 15.38 10.40
C GLU A 48 -6.95 16.29 10.71
N THR A 49 -8.16 15.74 10.69
CA THR A 49 -9.39 16.45 11.08
C THR A 49 -10.30 15.54 11.92
N GLY A 50 -11.38 16.08 12.48
CA GLY A 50 -12.35 15.28 13.26
C GLY A 50 -12.96 14.09 12.50
N HIS A 51 -12.83 14.05 11.17
CA HIS A 51 -13.36 12.98 10.33
C HIS A 51 -12.33 12.37 9.39
N HIS A 52 -11.04 12.70 9.53
CA HIS A 52 -10.00 12.23 8.63
C HIS A 52 -8.77 11.77 9.40
N ASP A 53 -8.47 10.49 9.24
CA ASP A 53 -7.40 9.78 9.92
C ASP A 53 -6.45 9.12 8.92
N PHE A 54 -5.16 9.11 9.27
CA PHE A 54 -4.11 8.40 8.56
C PHE A 54 -3.52 7.31 9.44
N TYR A 55 -3.54 6.08 8.94
CA TYR A 55 -2.92 4.93 9.59
C TYR A 55 -1.71 4.47 8.80
N PHE A 56 -0.58 4.34 9.48
CA PHE A 56 0.69 3.98 8.89
C PHE A 56 1.08 2.58 9.32
N TYR A 57 1.53 1.78 8.37
CA TYR A 57 1.93 0.40 8.57
C TYR A 57 3.40 0.22 8.15
N ASP A 58 4.09 -0.62 8.89
CA ASP A 58 5.43 -1.12 8.57
C ASP A 58 5.26 -2.48 7.89
N LEU A 59 5.82 -2.64 6.69
CA LEU A 59 5.69 -3.86 5.90
C LEU A 59 6.87 -4.81 6.09
N GLY A 60 7.85 -4.44 6.94
CA GLY A 60 8.93 -5.31 7.37
C GLY A 60 10.08 -5.45 6.37
N GLU A 61 10.15 -4.61 5.33
CA GLU A 61 11.24 -4.65 4.34
C GLU A 61 12.39 -3.67 4.64
N GLY A 62 12.29 -2.83 5.67
CA GLY A 62 13.35 -1.89 6.04
C GLY A 62 12.84 -0.68 6.82
N ALA A 63 13.75 0.17 7.30
CA ALA A 63 13.54 1.13 8.40
C ALA A 63 12.62 2.36 8.14
N SER A 64 11.67 2.30 7.22
CA SER A 64 10.79 3.44 6.93
C SER A 64 9.39 2.98 6.54
N MET A 65 8.37 3.56 7.17
CA MET A 65 6.95 3.51 6.78
C MET A 65 6.68 3.11 5.33
N ASP A 66 6.09 1.93 5.16
CA ASP A 66 5.97 1.26 3.87
C ASP A 66 4.52 1.31 3.33
N ALA A 67 3.52 1.61 4.17
CA ALA A 67 2.14 1.84 3.72
C ALA A 67 1.36 2.88 4.55
N THR A 68 0.44 3.58 3.89
CA THR A 68 -0.49 4.54 4.47
C THR A 68 -1.92 4.21 4.04
N VAL A 69 -2.84 4.25 4.99
CA VAL A 69 -4.29 4.09 4.79
C VAL A 69 -4.97 5.38 5.24
N SER A 70 -5.63 6.05 4.29
CA SER A 70 -6.47 7.22 4.55
C SER A 70 -7.90 6.79 4.87
N VAL A 71 -8.47 7.32 5.93
CA VAL A 71 -9.82 7.01 6.39
C VAL A 71 -10.61 8.30 6.55
N ARG A 72 -11.75 8.39 5.86
CA ARG A 72 -12.67 9.52 5.96
C ARG A 72 -14.03 9.05 6.45
N ALA A 73 -14.54 9.67 7.51
CA ALA A 73 -15.82 9.34 8.13
C ALA A 73 -15.98 7.82 8.41
N GLY A 74 -14.89 7.15 8.82
CA GLY A 74 -14.88 5.73 9.14
C GLY A 74 -14.75 4.77 7.95
N VAL A 75 -14.65 5.28 6.71
CA VAL A 75 -14.48 4.47 5.49
C VAL A 75 -13.09 4.70 4.89
N ILE A 76 -12.47 3.65 4.36
CA ILE A 76 -11.16 3.79 3.70
C ILE A 76 -11.31 4.58 2.41
N GLU A 77 -10.61 5.70 2.29
CA GLU A 77 -10.64 6.57 1.11
C GLU A 77 -9.58 6.14 0.08
N TYR A 78 -8.36 5.88 0.54
CA TYR A 78 -7.28 5.34 -0.29
C TYR A 78 -6.25 4.58 0.54
N VAL A 79 -5.46 3.76 -0.15
CA VAL A 79 -4.28 3.08 0.38
C VAL A 79 -3.10 3.38 -0.53
N SER A 80 -1.97 3.78 0.04
CA SER A 80 -0.68 3.87 -0.65
C SER A 80 0.32 2.95 0.01
N TYR A 81 1.18 2.29 -0.77
CA TYR A 81 2.17 1.35 -0.25
C TYR A 81 3.33 1.16 -1.21
N LEU A 82 4.50 0.79 -0.67
CA LEU A 82 5.62 0.35 -1.47
C LEU A 82 5.32 -1.02 -2.07
N CYS A 83 5.60 -1.15 -3.36
CA CYS A 83 5.36 -2.38 -4.11
C CYS A 83 6.47 -2.56 -5.14
N SER A 84 6.81 -3.81 -5.43
CA SER A 84 7.92 -4.17 -6.33
C SER A 84 7.38 -5.09 -7.43
N GLU A 85 6.54 -4.51 -8.30
CA GLU A 85 6.00 -5.20 -9.48
C GLU A 85 6.63 -4.65 -10.76
N SER A 86 6.63 -5.43 -11.84
CA SER A 86 7.01 -4.92 -13.15
C SER A 86 5.86 -4.12 -13.77
N LEU A 87 6.17 -3.02 -14.45
CA LEU A 87 5.15 -2.27 -15.20
C LEU A 87 4.47 -3.13 -16.27
N SER A 88 5.18 -4.12 -16.83
CA SER A 88 4.61 -5.06 -17.80
C SER A 88 3.47 -5.89 -17.22
N ASP A 89 3.61 -6.38 -15.99
CA ASP A 89 2.57 -7.17 -15.33
C ASP A 89 1.36 -6.31 -14.97
N ILE A 90 1.59 -5.05 -14.58
CA ILE A 90 0.52 -4.07 -14.40
C ILE A 90 -0.22 -3.83 -15.73
N HIS A 91 0.49 -3.61 -16.84
CA HIS A 91 -0.14 -3.42 -18.15
C HIS A 91 -0.95 -4.64 -18.60
N LYS A 92 -0.48 -5.87 -18.32
CA LYS A 92 -1.26 -7.09 -18.59
C LYS A 92 -2.51 -7.16 -17.72
N ARG A 93 -2.39 -6.86 -16.42
CA ARG A 93 -3.50 -6.86 -15.45
C ARG A 93 -4.61 -5.89 -15.84
N PHE A 94 -4.26 -4.75 -16.42
CA PHE A 94 -5.20 -3.71 -16.86
C PHE A 94 -5.25 -3.58 -18.39
N SER A 95 -5.06 -4.69 -19.10
CA SER A 95 -5.14 -4.70 -20.56
C SER A 95 -6.53 -4.24 -21.02
N GLY A 96 -6.56 -3.27 -21.94
CA GLY A 96 -7.80 -2.67 -22.44
C GLY A 96 -8.31 -1.49 -21.61
N GLU A 97 -7.72 -1.19 -20.45
CA GLU A 97 -8.08 -0.02 -19.67
C GLU A 97 -7.35 1.23 -20.15
N ALA A 98 -8.08 2.34 -20.26
CA ALA A 98 -7.48 3.63 -20.54
C ALA A 98 -6.57 4.04 -19.37
N SER A 99 -5.37 4.52 -19.69
CA SER A 99 -4.43 5.04 -18.70
C SER A 99 -3.89 6.40 -19.08
N THR A 100 -3.53 7.20 -18.07
CA THR A 100 -2.81 8.45 -18.25
C THR A 100 -1.42 8.32 -17.63
N GLN A 101 -0.41 8.84 -18.30
CA GLN A 101 0.97 8.86 -17.79
C GLN A 101 1.40 10.29 -17.52
N ARG A 102 2.12 10.50 -16.41
CA ARG A 102 2.68 11.79 -16.01
C ARG A 102 4.10 11.58 -15.48
N SER A 103 5.03 12.45 -15.87
CA SER A 103 6.40 12.43 -15.33
C SER A 103 6.47 13.23 -14.03
N ILE A 104 7.17 12.69 -13.04
CA ILE A 104 7.38 13.28 -11.72
C ILE A 104 8.89 13.48 -11.54
N SER A 105 9.31 14.72 -11.38
CA SER A 105 10.70 15.03 -11.02
C SER A 105 10.79 15.20 -9.52
N THR A 106 11.62 14.38 -8.89
CA THR A 106 11.93 14.47 -7.45
C THR A 106 13.37 14.92 -7.29
N GLY A 107 13.63 15.82 -6.35
CA GLY A 107 14.96 16.34 -6.07
C GLY A 107 15.31 16.11 -4.61
N VAL A 108 16.42 15.43 -4.34
CA VAL A 108 16.97 15.29 -2.98
C VAL A 108 18.46 15.62 -3.03
N ASN A 109 18.92 16.55 -2.20
CA ASN A 109 20.33 16.95 -2.08
C ASN A 109 21.01 17.28 -3.43
N GLY A 110 20.31 17.97 -4.33
CA GLY A 110 20.84 18.35 -5.65
C GLY A 110 20.85 17.24 -6.70
N MET A 111 20.44 16.01 -6.35
CA MET A 111 20.18 14.94 -7.32
C MET A 111 18.72 14.95 -7.75
N THR A 112 18.49 15.06 -9.06
CA THR A 112 17.16 14.95 -9.65
C THR A 112 16.94 13.54 -10.15
N SER A 113 15.88 12.91 -9.68
CA SER A 113 15.39 11.62 -10.18
C SER A 113 14.04 11.81 -10.85
N THR A 114 13.91 11.28 -12.06
CA THR A 114 12.64 11.25 -12.80
C THR A 114 11.96 9.92 -12.56
N LEU A 115 10.78 9.97 -11.97
CA LEU A 115 9.83 8.87 -11.89
C LEU A 115 8.70 9.12 -12.88
N THR A 116 7.97 8.06 -13.23
CA THR A 116 6.74 8.19 -14.01
C THR A 116 5.60 7.57 -13.23
N GLN A 117 4.45 8.22 -13.28
CA GLN A 117 3.20 7.72 -12.75
C GLN A 117 2.32 7.27 -13.91
N VAL A 118 1.75 6.09 -13.80
CA VAL A 118 0.63 5.62 -14.64
C VAL A 118 -0.63 5.53 -13.79
N VAL A 119 -1.74 6.02 -14.33
CA VAL A 119 -3.04 6.12 -13.64
C VAL A 119 -4.10 5.39 -14.45
N TYR A 120 -4.80 4.46 -13.82
CA TYR A 120 -5.96 3.74 -14.32
C TYR A 120 -7.21 4.20 -13.58
N GLN A 121 -7.80 5.29 -14.07
CA GLN A 121 -8.85 6.03 -13.36
C GLN A 121 -10.11 5.20 -13.11
N SER A 122 -10.55 4.44 -14.11
CA SER A 122 -11.70 3.53 -14.04
C SER A 122 -11.55 2.46 -12.96
N LYS A 123 -10.31 2.10 -12.62
CA LYS A 123 -9.98 1.06 -11.63
C LYS A 123 -9.58 1.62 -10.28
N GLY A 124 -9.44 2.93 -10.16
CA GLY A 124 -8.94 3.55 -8.95
C GLY A 124 -7.52 3.08 -8.61
N ARG A 125 -6.62 3.03 -9.59
CA ARG A 125 -5.24 2.55 -9.40
C ARG A 125 -4.21 3.50 -9.99
N ALA A 126 -3.12 3.73 -9.26
CA ALA A 126 -1.96 4.44 -9.77
C ALA A 126 -0.67 3.74 -9.34
N TYR A 127 0.33 3.81 -10.21
CA TYR A 127 1.62 3.15 -10.01
C TYR A 127 2.72 4.15 -10.34
N VAL A 128 3.66 4.33 -9.42
CA VAL A 128 4.86 5.13 -9.62
C VAL A 128 6.01 4.18 -9.91
N TYR A 129 6.66 4.34 -11.05
CA TYR A 129 7.74 3.48 -11.49
C TYR A 129 8.97 4.27 -11.92
N GLU A 130 10.11 3.59 -11.87
CA GLU A 130 11.39 4.09 -12.35
C GLU A 130 11.51 3.80 -13.86
N PRO A 131 11.61 4.81 -14.74
CA PRO A 131 11.57 4.60 -16.19
C PRO A 131 12.72 3.76 -16.75
N ARG A 132 13.88 3.76 -16.07
CA ARG A 132 15.06 3.00 -16.50
C ARG A 132 14.91 1.50 -16.28
N THR A 133 14.25 1.11 -15.19
CA THR A 133 14.13 -0.29 -14.77
C THR A 133 12.73 -0.85 -15.01
N TYR A 134 11.76 0.03 -15.32
CA TYR A 134 10.32 -0.29 -15.38
C TYR A 134 9.79 -0.98 -14.12
N ARG A 135 10.48 -0.80 -12.99
CA ARG A 135 10.04 -1.31 -11.69
C ARG A 135 9.15 -0.29 -11.02
N VAL A 136 7.97 -0.75 -10.62
CA VAL A 136 7.11 0.00 -9.73
C VAL A 136 7.79 0.10 -8.36
N ARG A 137 7.62 1.25 -7.71
CA ARG A 137 8.15 1.54 -6.37
C ARG A 137 7.03 1.87 -5.40
N ALA A 138 5.94 2.45 -5.87
CA ALA A 138 4.78 2.76 -5.07
C ALA A 138 3.48 2.47 -5.83
N CYS A 139 2.51 1.96 -5.10
CA CYS A 139 1.17 1.63 -5.54
C CYS A 139 0.17 2.48 -4.76
N VAL A 140 -0.88 2.93 -5.44
CA VAL A 140 -2.00 3.64 -4.82
C VAL A 140 -3.30 3.03 -5.30
N ALA A 141 -4.21 2.78 -4.37
CA ALA A 141 -5.55 2.28 -4.62
C ALA A 141 -6.58 3.21 -3.97
N TRP A 142 -7.63 3.55 -4.72
CA TRP A 142 -8.79 4.28 -4.22
C TRP A 142 -10.07 3.72 -4.86
N GLU A 143 -11.20 4.34 -4.56
CA GLU A 143 -12.50 3.92 -5.07
C GLU A 143 -12.54 3.99 -6.61
N PRO A 144 -12.85 2.87 -7.30
CA PRO A 144 -12.96 2.86 -8.76
C PRO A 144 -13.96 3.89 -9.27
N GLY A 145 -13.57 4.65 -10.30
CA GLY A 145 -14.43 5.64 -10.96
C GLY A 145 -14.42 7.04 -10.35
N LYS A 146 -13.97 7.22 -9.10
CA LYS A 146 -13.70 8.56 -8.53
C LYS A 146 -12.37 9.09 -9.01
N LYS A 147 -12.22 10.40 -9.26
CA LYS A 147 -10.89 10.96 -9.58
C LYS A 147 -10.00 10.97 -8.35
N PHE A 148 -8.70 10.75 -8.52
CA PHE A 148 -7.80 10.79 -7.37
C PHE A 148 -7.74 12.20 -6.77
N GLU A 149 -7.84 13.24 -7.61
CA GLU A 149 -7.88 14.64 -7.18
C GLU A 149 -9.15 15.00 -6.37
N GLU A 150 -10.18 14.17 -6.41
CA GLU A 150 -11.41 14.34 -5.60
C GLU A 150 -11.27 13.70 -4.21
N LEU A 151 -10.16 13.02 -3.93
CA LEU A 151 -9.87 12.46 -2.62
C LEU A 151 -9.21 13.53 -1.74
N GLY A 152 -9.96 14.01 -0.76
CA GLY A 152 -9.42 14.68 0.42
C GLY A 152 -8.59 15.95 0.24
N PHE A 153 -9.02 16.85 -0.66
CA PHE A 153 -8.64 18.27 -0.63
C PHE A 153 -9.85 19.15 -0.33
#